data_AF-A0A975MHR1-F1
#
_entry.id   AF-A0A975MHR1-F1
#
_cell.length_a   1.000
_cell.length_b   1.000
_cell.length_c   1.000
_cell.angle_alpha   90.00
_cell.angle_beta   90.00
_cell.angle_gamma   90.00
#
_symmetry.space_group_name_H-M   'P 1'
#
loop_
_entity.id
_entity.type
_entity.pdbx_description
1 polymer ?
#
loop_
_entity_poly.entity_id
_entity_poly.type
_entity_poly.pdbx_seq_one_letter_code
_entity_poly.pdbx_strand_id
1 'polypeptide(L)'
;MTAFETIVASLRAAGVDVKLTKGGARAQCPVHNSRGLTLSVRRGDGRVSVYCFAGCEDVEVLDALGLVVRDLFDEPRTDRTYAPPPTRTPWEQALKDAGLHDGPSLDHLLARMLTEQAKERNAGGSGDAA
;
A
#
# COMPACT_ATOMS: atom_id res chain seq x y z
N MET A 1 19.81 -15.13 11.66
CA MET A 1 19.26 -15.25 10.30
C MET A 1 18.71 -13.88 9.95
N THR A 2 19.24 -13.24 8.91
CA THR A 2 18.77 -11.91 8.47
C THR A 2 17.47 -12.03 7.69
N ALA A 3 16.69 -10.95 7.58
CA ALA A 3 15.51 -10.86 6.71
C ALA A 3 15.85 -11.29 5.28
N PHE A 4 17.03 -10.91 4.78
CA PHE A 4 17.49 -11.29 3.45
C PHE A 4 17.65 -12.80 3.32
N GLU A 5 18.26 -13.45 4.31
CA GLU A 5 18.45 -14.90 4.31
C GLU A 5 17.11 -15.63 4.35
N THR A 6 16.17 -15.16 5.17
CA THR A 6 14.80 -15.70 5.26
C THR A 6 14.07 -15.62 3.92
N ILE A 7 14.12 -14.46 3.24
CA ILE A 7 13.44 -14.26 1.95
C ILE A 7 14.08 -15.14 0.88
N VAL A 8 15.41 -15.22 0.81
CA VAL A 8 16.10 -16.08 -0.16
C VAL A 8 15.82 -17.57 0.11
N ALA A 9 15.75 -17.97 1.38
CA ALA A 9 15.38 -19.34 1.75
C ALA A 9 13.94 -19.65 1.32
N SER A 10 13.00 -18.73 1.54
CA SER A 10 11.59 -18.88 1.17
C SER A 10 11.41 -18.97 -0.35
N LEU A 11 12.11 -18.14 -1.12
CA LEU A 11 12.14 -18.24 -2.58
C LEU A 11 12.65 -19.61 -3.05
N ARG A 12 13.76 -20.09 -2.49
CA ARG A 12 14.27 -21.42 -2.84
C ARG A 12 13.31 -22.55 -2.46
N ALA A 13 12.63 -22.42 -1.31
CA ALA A 13 11.62 -23.38 -0.86
C ALA A 13 10.38 -23.38 -1.77
N ALA A 14 10.03 -22.23 -2.35
CA ALA A 14 8.99 -22.09 -3.37
C ALA A 14 9.43 -22.63 -4.76
N GLY A 15 10.64 -23.16 -4.90
CA GLY A 15 11.16 -23.72 -6.14
C GLY A 15 11.49 -22.67 -7.20
N VAL A 16 11.62 -21.39 -6.82
CA VAL A 16 11.96 -20.31 -7.76
C VAL A 16 13.48 -20.15 -7.89
N ASP A 17 13.95 -19.90 -9.10
CA ASP A 17 15.37 -19.66 -9.37
C ASP A 17 15.84 -18.36 -8.73
N VAL A 18 16.93 -18.44 -7.95
CA VAL A 18 17.53 -17.30 -7.25
C VAL A 18 18.99 -17.13 -7.63
N LYS A 19 19.33 -15.96 -8.17
CA LYS A 19 20.70 -15.52 -8.46
C LYS A 19 21.16 -14.46 -7.46
N LEU A 20 22.18 -14.78 -6.67
CA LEU A 20 22.80 -13.81 -5.76
C LEU A 20 23.59 -12.74 -6.52
N THR A 21 23.64 -11.54 -5.96
CA THR A 21 24.36 -10.38 -6.49
C THR A 21 25.09 -9.67 -5.34
N LYS A 22 26.01 -8.74 -5.64
CA LYS A 22 26.77 -7.99 -4.63
C LYS A 22 25.88 -7.25 -3.61
N GLY A 23 24.69 -6.80 -4.03
CA GLY A 23 23.77 -6.02 -3.19
C GLY A 23 22.48 -6.75 -2.79
N GLY A 24 22.34 -8.04 -3.09
CA GLY A 24 21.10 -8.78 -2.85
C GLY A 24 20.92 -9.98 -3.76
N ALA A 25 19.73 -10.18 -4.32
CA ALA A 25 19.41 -11.26 -5.22
C ALA A 25 18.43 -10.84 -6.33
N ARG A 26 18.43 -11.60 -7.42
CA ARG A 26 17.45 -11.57 -8.49
C ARG A 26 16.76 -12.92 -8.55
N ALA A 27 15.44 -12.93 -8.67
CA ALA A 27 14.66 -14.16 -8.76
C ALA A 27 13.53 -14.01 -9.79
N GLN A 28 12.94 -15.12 -10.22
CA GLN A 28 11.61 -15.06 -10.84
C GLN A 28 10.59 -14.65 -9.79
N CYS A 29 9.56 -13.90 -10.20
CA CYS A 29 8.49 -13.53 -9.29
C CYS A 29 7.57 -14.75 -9.06
N PRO A 30 7.21 -15.10 -7.81
CA PRO A 30 6.30 -16.22 -7.54
C PRO A 30 4.83 -15.89 -7.88
N VAL A 31 4.48 -14.60 -8.04
CA VAL A 31 3.10 -14.14 -8.29
C VAL A 31 2.71 -14.25 -9.77
N HIS A 32 3.64 -13.96 -10.69
CA HIS A 32 3.37 -14.01 -12.12
C HIS A 32 4.36 -14.92 -12.83
N ASN A 33 3.91 -15.61 -13.87
CA ASN A 33 4.76 -16.51 -14.63
C ASN A 33 5.75 -15.74 -15.53
N SER A 34 6.92 -15.38 -14.99
CA SER A 34 7.98 -14.69 -15.71
C SER A 34 8.92 -15.66 -16.44
N ARG A 35 9.29 -15.34 -17.69
CA ARG A 35 10.42 -16.01 -18.38
C ARG A 35 11.81 -15.59 -17.86
N GLY A 36 11.89 -14.53 -17.05
CA GLY A 36 13.16 -13.98 -16.57
C GLY A 36 13.13 -13.60 -15.08
N LEU A 37 14.28 -13.23 -14.54
CA LEU A 37 14.43 -12.84 -13.14
C LEU A 37 13.87 -11.42 -12.90
N THR A 38 12.55 -11.28 -12.81
CA THR A 38 11.83 -10.00 -12.68
C THR A 38 11.81 -9.45 -11.26
N LEU A 39 12.02 -10.28 -10.24
CA LEU A 39 12.03 -9.88 -8.84
C LEU A 39 13.42 -9.42 -8.39
N SER A 40 13.48 -8.25 -7.77
CA SER A 40 14.62 -7.74 -7.02
C SER A 40 14.44 -8.00 -5.54
N VAL A 41 15.47 -8.54 -4.89
CA VAL A 41 15.56 -8.59 -3.42
C VAL A 41 16.83 -7.85 -3.04
N ARG A 42 16.71 -6.65 -2.47
CA ARG A 42 17.85 -5.77 -2.18
C ARG A 42 18.11 -5.68 -0.69
N ARG A 43 19.37 -5.88 -0.28
CA ARG A 43 19.82 -5.62 1.09
C ARG A 43 19.90 -4.12 1.33
N GLY A 44 19.24 -3.65 2.38
CA GLY A 44 19.44 -2.34 2.97
C GLY A 44 20.08 -2.48 4.36
N ASP A 45 20.15 -1.37 5.07
CA ASP A 45 20.60 -1.35 6.45
C ASP A 45 19.45 -1.77 7.38
N GLY A 46 19.54 -2.94 7.99
CA GLY A 46 18.53 -3.53 8.88
C GLY A 46 17.21 -3.94 8.22
N ARG A 47 17.10 -3.84 6.88
CA ARG A 47 15.88 -4.17 6.13
C ARG A 47 16.17 -4.65 4.72
N VAL A 48 15.17 -5.28 4.11
CA VAL A 48 15.18 -5.75 2.73
C VAL A 48 14.06 -5.07 1.95
N SER A 49 14.32 -4.72 0.70
CA SER A 49 13.26 -4.33 -0.24
C SER A 49 13.03 -5.46 -1.24
N VAL A 50 11.76 -5.77 -1.48
CA VAL A 50 11.30 -6.62 -2.58
C VAL A 50 10.66 -5.72 -3.62
N TYR A 51 10.99 -5.93 -4.90
CA TYR A 51 10.42 -5.12 -5.97
C TYR A 51 10.30 -5.95 -7.24
N CYS A 52 9.08 -6.09 -7.73
CA CYS A 52 8.79 -6.78 -8.98
C CYS A 52 8.75 -5.77 -10.14
N PHE A 53 9.65 -5.93 -11.12
CA PHE A 53 9.69 -5.04 -12.29
C PHE A 53 8.52 -5.23 -13.28
N ALA A 54 7.66 -6.22 -13.05
CA ALA A 54 6.44 -6.44 -13.83
C ALA A 54 5.18 -5.84 -13.20
N GLY A 55 5.28 -5.27 -11.98
CA GLY A 55 4.18 -4.55 -11.34
C GLY A 55 3.38 -5.32 -10.28
N CYS A 56 3.78 -6.54 -9.89
CA CYS A 56 3.19 -7.19 -8.71
C CYS A 56 3.47 -6.36 -7.46
N GLU A 57 2.50 -6.28 -6.56
CA GLU A 57 2.68 -5.59 -5.29
C GLU A 57 3.64 -6.38 -4.38
N ASP A 58 4.33 -5.66 -3.49
CA ASP A 58 5.26 -6.27 -2.55
C ASP A 58 4.55 -7.23 -1.58
N VAL A 59 3.36 -6.85 -1.12
CA VAL A 59 2.51 -7.69 -0.27
C VAL A 59 2.11 -9.00 -0.95
N GLU A 60 1.75 -8.98 -2.23
CA GLU A 60 1.41 -10.20 -2.99
C GLU A 60 2.62 -11.14 -3.10
N VAL A 61 3.81 -10.57 -3.33
CA VAL A 61 5.05 -11.35 -3.39
C VAL A 61 5.37 -11.99 -2.04
N LEU A 62 5.18 -11.28 -0.94
CA LEU A 62 5.39 -11.81 0.40
C LEU A 62 4.38 -12.90 0.73
N ASP A 63 3.10 -12.69 0.44
CA ASP A 63 2.04 -13.67 0.66
C ASP A 63 2.29 -14.96 -0.12
N ALA A 64 2.72 -14.86 -1.39
CA ALA A 64 3.10 -16.02 -2.20
C ALA A 64 4.29 -16.83 -1.63
N LEU A 65 5.09 -16.20 -0.77
CA LEU A 65 6.20 -16.83 -0.04
C LEU A 65 5.84 -17.24 1.39
N GLY A 66 4.60 -16.99 1.84
CA GLY A 66 4.17 -17.23 3.22
C GLY A 66 4.83 -16.29 4.23
N LEU A 67 5.24 -15.09 3.80
CA LEU A 67 5.89 -14.07 4.60
C LEU A 67 4.97 -12.88 4.83
N VAL A 68 5.28 -12.07 5.83
CA VAL A 68 4.59 -10.79 6.09
C VAL A 68 5.56 -9.62 6.00
N VAL A 69 5.04 -8.39 5.90
CA VAL A 69 5.83 -7.15 5.82
C VAL A 69 6.90 -7.05 6.91
N ARG A 70 6.61 -7.56 8.12
CA ARG A 70 7.54 -7.55 9.25
C ARG A 70 8.81 -8.37 8.98
N ASP A 71 8.73 -9.41 8.14
CA ASP A 71 9.87 -10.26 7.78
C ASP A 71 10.84 -9.58 6.81
N LEU A 72 10.49 -8.38 6.31
CA LEU A 72 11.42 -7.51 5.56
C LEU A 72 12.46 -6.83 6.47
N PHE A 73 12.37 -6.95 7.79
CA PHE A 73 13.25 -6.25 8.74
C PHE A 73 14.06 -7.24 9.57
N ASP A 74 15.36 -6.99 9.73
CA ASP A 74 16.24 -7.84 10.54
C ASP A 74 15.85 -7.78 12.02
N GLU A 75 15.46 -6.58 12.48
CA GLU A 75 14.92 -6.32 13.81
C GLU A 75 13.47 -5.87 13.69
N PRO A 76 12.52 -6.82 13.60
CA PRO A 76 11.11 -6.48 13.46
C PRO A 76 10.58 -5.77 14.71
N ARG A 77 10.09 -4.54 14.54
CA ARG A 77 9.42 -3.81 15.62
C ARG A 77 8.21 -4.60 16.12
N THR A 78 8.20 -4.88 17.42
CA THR A 78 7.11 -5.57 18.10
C THR A 78 6.07 -4.59 18.65
N ASP A 79 6.43 -3.31 18.77
CA ASP A 79 5.54 -2.25 19.21
C ASP A 79 4.75 -1.70 18.02
N ARG A 80 3.43 -1.93 18.02
CA ARG A 80 2.51 -1.23 17.11
C ARG A 80 2.22 0.17 17.63
N THR A 81 3.26 0.91 18.01
CA THR A 81 3.10 2.33 18.31
C THR A 81 2.94 3.03 16.97
N TYR A 82 1.71 3.09 16.46
CA TYR A 82 1.38 3.94 15.33
C TYR A 82 1.60 5.38 15.78
N ALA A 83 2.83 5.87 15.56
CA ALA A 83 3.08 7.28 15.47
C ALA A 83 2.55 7.68 14.08
N PRO A 84 1.49 8.49 13.99
CA PRO A 84 1.09 9.04 12.70
C PRO A 84 2.33 9.71 12.07
N PRO A 85 2.50 9.61 10.75
CA PRO A 85 3.62 10.30 10.10
C PRO A 85 3.59 11.78 10.55
N PRO A 86 4.73 12.40 10.86
CA PRO A 86 4.74 13.83 11.10
C PRO A 86 4.09 14.46 9.86
N THR A 87 3.02 15.23 10.06
CA THR A 87 2.26 15.93 9.02
C THR A 87 3.26 16.62 8.10
N ARG A 88 3.47 16.08 6.90
CA ARG A 88 4.61 16.48 6.04
C ARG A 88 4.36 17.79 5.31
N THR A 89 3.14 18.30 5.34
CA THR A 89 2.80 19.53 4.65
C THR A 89 2.45 20.65 5.64
N PRO A 90 3.01 21.86 5.46
CA PRO A 90 2.63 23.03 6.27
C PRO A 90 1.13 23.33 6.26
N TRP A 91 0.43 22.97 5.17
CA TRP A 91 -1.00 23.24 5.02
C TRP A 91 -1.89 22.20 5.72
N GLU A 92 -1.51 20.92 5.83
CA GLU A 92 -2.26 19.95 6.66
C GLU A 92 -2.19 20.32 8.15
N GLN A 93 -1.04 20.77 8.63
CA GLN A 93 -0.90 21.22 10.02
C GLN A 93 -1.74 22.48 10.27
N ALA A 94 -1.69 23.45 9.36
CA ALA A 94 -2.53 24.64 9.44
C ALA A 94 -4.03 24.32 9.43
N LEU A 95 -4.48 23.34 8.62
CA LEU A 95 -5.87 22.87 8.63
C LEU A 95 -6.24 22.21 9.96
N LYS A 96 -5.33 21.41 10.55
CA LYS A 96 -5.54 20.82 11.88
C LYS A 96 -5.67 21.87 12.96
N ASP A 97 -4.74 22.82 13.00
CA ASP A 97 -4.72 23.92 13.99
C ASP A 97 -5.95 24.83 13.83
N ALA A 98 -6.46 24.98 12.60
CA ALA A 98 -7.70 25.69 12.30
C ALA A 98 -8.99 24.86 12.54
N GLY A 99 -8.89 23.59 12.95
CA GLY A 99 -10.04 22.71 13.20
C GLY A 99 -10.76 22.20 11.94
N LEU A 100 -10.11 22.25 10.78
CA LEU A 100 -10.65 21.89 9.46
C LEU A 100 -10.19 20.49 8.98
N HIS A 101 -9.75 19.63 9.89
CA HIS A 101 -9.09 18.36 9.53
C HIS A 101 -10.02 17.15 9.39
N ASP A 102 -11.24 17.23 9.92
CA ASP A 102 -12.22 16.12 9.92
C ASP A 102 -13.51 16.50 9.19
N GLY A 103 -13.36 17.05 7.98
CA GLY A 103 -14.48 17.39 7.10
C GLY A 103 -14.94 16.18 6.26
N PRO A 104 -16.23 16.10 5.89
CA PRO A 104 -16.69 15.13 4.89
C PRO A 104 -15.93 15.34 3.57
N SER A 105 -15.61 14.25 2.86
CA SER A 105 -14.93 14.32 1.58
C SER A 105 -15.71 15.18 0.57
N LEU A 106 -15.01 15.72 -0.43
CA LEU A 106 -15.64 16.49 -1.50
C LEU A 106 -16.78 15.69 -2.18
N ASP A 107 -16.59 14.39 -2.36
CA ASP A 107 -17.61 13.49 -2.90
C ASP A 107 -18.88 13.45 -2.02
N HIS A 108 -18.73 13.42 -0.69
CA HIS A 108 -19.86 13.42 0.24
C HIS A 108 -20.61 14.75 0.24
N LEU A 109 -19.90 15.88 0.15
CA LEU A 109 -20.50 17.22 0.03
C LEU A 109 -21.25 17.39 -1.29
N LEU A 110 -20.65 16.92 -2.40
CA LEU A 110 -21.26 16.96 -3.73
C LEU A 110 -22.53 16.10 -3.77
N ALA A 111 -22.47 14.88 -3.22
CA ALA A 111 -23.63 14.00 -3.10
C ALA A 111 -24.76 14.64 -2.30
N ARG A 112 -24.44 15.33 -1.20
CA ARG A 112 -25.44 16.04 -0.39
C ARG A 112 -26.07 17.21 -1.15
N MET A 113 -25.28 18.03 -1.84
CA MET A 113 -25.80 19.13 -2.66
C MET A 113 -26.73 18.64 -3.79
N LEU A 114 -26.33 17.59 -4.51
CA LEU A 114 -27.13 17.00 -5.58
C LEU A 114 -28.44 16.42 -5.05
N THR A 115 -28.42 15.83 -3.85
CA THR A 115 -29.62 15.30 -3.19
C THR A 115 -30.60 16.42 -2.83
N GLU A 116 -30.12 17.53 -2.26
CA GLU A 116 -30.99 18.67 -1.93
C GLU A 116 -31.58 19.31 -3.20
N GLN A 117 -30.78 19.51 -4.24
CA GLN A 117 -31.29 20.02 -5.53
C GLN A 117 -32.34 19.09 -6.17
N ALA A 118 -32.17 17.78 -6.06
CA ALA A 118 -33.16 16.83 -6.54
C ALA A 118 -34.47 16.91 -5.74
N LYS A 119 -34.37 17.15 -4.43
CA LYS A 119 -35.52 17.34 -3.53
C LYS A 119 -36.31 18.60 -3.87
N GLU A 120 -35.61 19.71 -4.13
CA GLU A 120 -36.19 20.98 -4.56
C GLU A 120 -36.91 20.85 -5.91
N ARG A 121 -36.30 20.13 -6.87
CA ARG A 121 -36.92 19.86 -8.17
C ARG A 121 -38.20 19.02 -8.05
N ASN A 122 -38.23 18.04 -7.15
CA ASN A 122 -39.41 17.20 -6.92
C ASN A 122 -40.50 17.91 -6.10
N ALA A 123 -40.14 18.91 -5.30
CA ALA A 123 -41.10 19.72 -4.53
C ALA A 123 -41.92 20.69 -5.40
N GLY A 124 -41.48 21.00 -6.64
CA GLY A 124 -42.17 21.91 -7.56
C GLY A 124 -43.24 21.27 -8.47
N GLY A 125 -43.58 19.99 -8.26
CA GLY A 125 -44.43 19.21 -9.19
C GLY A 125 -45.92 19.09 -8.84
N SER A 126 -46.47 19.87 -7.90
CA SER A 126 -47.91 19.80 -7.56
C SER A 126 -48.66 21.09 -7.92
N GLY A 127 -49.34 21.09 -9.07
CA GLY A 127 -50.30 22.12 -9.53
C GLY A 127 -50.10 22.39 -11.03
N ASP A 128 -51.05 22.26 -11.95
CA ASP A 128 -52.50 22.08 -11.90
C ASP A 128 -52.90 21.14 -13.06
N ALA A 129 -53.83 20.22 -12.82
CA ALA A 129 -54.60 19.56 -13.87
C ALA A 129 -56.07 19.98 -13.66
N ALA A 130 -56.50 20.96 -14.44
CA ALA A 130 -57.89 21.37 -14.60
C ALA A 130 -58.23 21.33 -16.09
#